data_AF-A0A2P7EC20-F1
#
_entry.id   AF-A0A2P7EC20-F1
#
_cell.length_a   1.000
_cell.length_b   1.000
_cell.length_c   1.000
_cell.angle_alpha   90.00
_cell.angle_beta   90.00
_cell.angle_gamma   90.00
#
_symmetry.space_group_name_H-M   'P 1'
#
loop_
_entity.id
_entity.type
_entity.pdbx_description
1 polymer ?
#
loop_
_entity_poly.entity_id
_entity_poly.type
_entity_poly.pdbx_seq_one_letter_code
_entity_poly.pdbx_strand_id
1 'polypeptide(L)'
;MATKSDPFALIDSCHKALQAVLRNSQQQPIQRLWIDHPYGEEELCLLEEELLPAMEAVLKRVDEIDKAVEANQAAAISPVEWQRIWDITSL
;
A
#
# COMPACT_ATOMS: atom_id res chain seq x y z
N MET A 1 -1.52 18.57 16.14
CA MET A 1 -1.52 18.68 14.66
C MET A 1 -1.72 17.28 14.13
N ALA A 2 -2.85 16.98 13.49
CA ALA A 2 -3.10 15.65 12.94
C ALA A 2 -2.21 15.47 11.70
N THR A 3 -1.15 14.68 11.82
CA THR A 3 -0.40 14.16 10.69
C THR A 3 -1.38 13.37 9.83
N LYS A 4 -1.72 13.87 8.65
CA LYS A 4 -2.64 13.21 7.72
C LYS A 4 -1.98 11.89 7.33
N SER A 5 -2.43 10.78 7.92
CA SER A 5 -1.87 9.44 7.66
C SER A 5 -1.92 9.19 6.17
N ASP A 6 -0.82 8.69 5.61
CA ASP A 6 -0.80 8.22 4.24
C ASP A 6 -1.88 7.13 4.08
N PRO A 7 -2.88 7.33 3.20
CA PRO A 7 -3.94 6.36 2.98
C PRO A 7 -3.40 5.03 2.42
N PHE A 8 -2.28 5.04 1.67
CA PHE A 8 -1.72 3.84 1.08
C PHE A 8 -0.95 3.00 2.10
N ALA A 9 -0.24 3.63 3.04
CA ALA A 9 0.32 2.95 4.21
C ALA A 9 -0.76 2.23 5.04
N LEU A 10 -1.96 2.81 5.17
CA LEU A 10 -3.09 2.13 5.83
C LEU A 10 -3.55 0.90 5.04
N ILE A 11 -3.68 1.01 3.72
CA ILE A 11 -4.08 -0.12 2.87
C ILE A 11 -3.04 -1.26 2.96
N ASP A 12 -1.74 -0.97 2.89
CA ASP A 12 -0.67 -1.96 3.05
C ASP A 12 -0.70 -2.63 4.42
N SER A 13 -0.89 -1.85 5.49
CA SER A 13 -1.05 -2.39 6.85
C SER A 13 -2.27 -3.30 6.97
N CYS A 14 -3.42 -2.91 6.42
CA CYS A 14 -4.63 -3.72 6.42
C CYS A 14 -4.44 -5.01 5.61
N HIS A 15 -3.80 -4.93 4.45
CA HIS A 15 -3.51 -6.08 3.59
C HIS A 15 -2.68 -7.13 4.35
N LYS A 16 -1.58 -6.70 4.98
CA LYS A 16 -0.73 -7.57 5.80
C LYS A 16 -1.47 -8.17 7.00
N ALA A 17 -2.29 -7.37 7.67
CA ALA A 17 -3.08 -7.84 8.80
C ALA A 17 -4.10 -8.92 8.39
N LEU A 18 -4.81 -8.71 7.29
CA LEU A 18 -5.78 -9.67 6.76
C LEU A 18 -5.09 -10.98 6.34
N GLN A 19 -3.96 -10.91 5.63
CA GLN A 19 -3.17 -12.09 5.29
C GLN A 19 -2.71 -12.86 6.53
N ALA A 20 -2.27 -12.17 7.58
CA ALA A 20 -1.88 -12.80 8.84
C ALA A 20 -3.06 -13.48 9.53
N VAL A 21 -4.22 -12.82 9.56
CA VAL A 21 -5.46 -13.36 10.15
C VAL A 21 -5.90 -14.63 9.40
N LEU A 22 -5.94 -14.60 8.08
CA LEU A 22 -6.33 -15.76 7.26
C LEU A 22 -5.35 -16.92 7.38
N ARG A 23 -4.05 -16.63 7.41
CA ARG A 23 -3.03 -17.67 7.62
C ARG A 23 -3.17 -18.34 8.99
N ASN A 24 -3.50 -17.57 10.02
CA ASN A 24 -3.63 -18.06 11.38
C ASN A 24 -4.97 -18.74 11.66
N SER A 25 -6.02 -18.47 10.87
CA SER A 25 -7.34 -19.08 11.06
C SER A 25 -7.40 -20.55 10.61
N GLN A 26 -6.42 -21.05 9.84
CA GLN A 26 -6.38 -22.44 9.36
C GLN A 26 -7.69 -22.92 8.71
N GLN A 27 -8.34 -22.07 7.91
CA GLN A 27 -9.66 -22.33 7.32
C GLN A 27 -10.79 -22.56 8.33
N GLN A 28 -10.61 -22.18 9.59
CA GLN A 28 -11.69 -22.15 10.57
C GLN A 28 -12.49 -20.84 10.42
N PRO A 29 -13.81 -20.88 10.69
CA PRO A 29 -14.63 -19.68 10.73
C PRO A 29 -14.06 -18.63 11.69
N ILE A 30 -13.96 -17.39 11.23
CA ILE A 30 -13.37 -16.30 12.02
C ILE A 30 -14.47 -15.64 12.85
N GLN A 31 -14.34 -15.67 14.17
CA GLN A 31 -15.36 -15.08 15.05
C GLN A 31 -15.43 -13.56 14.94
N ARG A 32 -16.66 -13.03 14.87
CA ARG A 32 -16.91 -11.58 14.92
C ARG A 32 -16.94 -11.11 16.37
N LEU A 33 -16.46 -9.90 16.62
CA LEU A 33 -16.40 -9.34 17.97
C LEU A 33 -17.74 -8.74 18.44
N TRP A 34 -18.71 -8.55 17.53
CA TRP A 34 -19.89 -7.73 17.77
C TRP A 34 -21.22 -8.40 17.38
N ILE A 35 -21.17 -9.61 16.81
CA ILE A 35 -22.33 -10.36 16.29
C ILE A 35 -22.04 -11.86 16.47
N ASP A 36 -23.05 -12.67 16.80
CA ASP A 36 -22.93 -14.12 17.05
C ASP A 36 -22.78 -15.00 15.78
N HIS A 37 -22.51 -14.38 14.62
CA HIS A 37 -22.30 -15.08 13.35
C HIS A 37 -20.83 -14.93 12.91
N PRO A 38 -20.05 -16.02 12.82
CA PRO A 38 -18.67 -15.95 12.37
C PRO A 38 -18.59 -15.66 10.87
N TYR A 39 -17.43 -15.20 10.40
CA TYR A 39 -17.14 -15.19 8.97
C TYR A 39 -17.06 -16.63 8.45
N GLY A 40 -17.98 -16.96 7.55
CA GLY A 40 -18.09 -18.30 6.94
C GLY A 40 -17.20 -18.47 5.70
N GLU A 41 -17.22 -19.68 5.12
CA GLU A 41 -16.39 -20.04 3.96
C GLU A 41 -16.56 -19.08 2.77
N GLU A 42 -17.80 -18.72 2.43
CA GLU A 42 -18.08 -17.80 1.31
C GLU A 42 -17.45 -16.42 1.53
N GLU A 43 -17.56 -15.85 2.73
CA GLU A 43 -17.01 -14.53 3.05
C GLU A 43 -15.48 -14.56 3.08
N LEU A 44 -14.89 -15.66 3.54
CA LEU A 44 -13.44 -15.87 3.50
C LEU A 44 -12.94 -16.05 2.06
N CYS A 45 -13.69 -16.78 1.23
CA CYS A 45 -13.39 -16.97 -0.19
C CYS A 45 -13.42 -15.62 -0.93
N LEU A 46 -14.45 -14.79 -0.73
CA LEU A 46 -14.50 -13.43 -1.29
C LEU A 46 -13.32 -12.56 -0.84
N LEU A 47 -12.90 -12.69 0.43
CA LEU A 47 -11.75 -11.97 0.95
C LEU A 47 -10.46 -12.38 0.23
N GLU A 48 -10.25 -13.68 0.03
CA GLU A 48 -9.07 -14.26 -0.61
C GLU A 48 -9.03 -14.05 -2.12
N GLU A 49 -10.16 -14.21 -2.81
CA GLU A 49 -10.24 -14.20 -4.27
C GLU A 49 -10.52 -12.81 -4.85
N GLU A 50 -11.17 -11.92 -4.11
CA GLU A 50 -11.54 -10.59 -4.60
C GLU A 50 -10.80 -9.46 -3.88
N LEU A 51 -10.93 -9.36 -2.55
CA LEU A 51 -10.45 -8.19 -1.83
C LEU A 51 -8.91 -8.13 -1.80
N LEU A 52 -8.25 -9.22 -1.39
CA LEU A 52 -6.79 -9.24 -1.30
C LEU A 52 -6.13 -8.92 -2.67
N PRO A 53 -6.54 -9.53 -3.79
CA PRO A 53 -6.02 -9.16 -5.11
C PRO A 53 -6.28 -7.72 -5.50
N ALA A 54 -7.45 -7.16 -5.17
CA ALA A 54 -7.76 -5.76 -5.43
C ALA A 54 -6.85 -4.81 -4.64
N MET A 55 -6.57 -5.12 -3.37
CA MET A 55 -5.64 -4.35 -2.53
C MET A 55 -4.22 -4.40 -3.10
N GLU A 56 -3.75 -5.57 -3.51
CA GLU A 56 -2.44 -5.74 -4.14
C GLU A 56 -2.32 -4.94 -5.44
N ALA A 57 -3.35 -4.97 -6.29
CA ALA A 57 -3.38 -4.20 -7.53
C ALA A 57 -3.29 -2.69 -7.29
N VAL A 58 -3.99 -2.18 -6.26
CA VAL A 58 -3.91 -0.77 -5.85
C VAL A 58 -2.50 -0.42 -5.41
N LEU A 59 -1.90 -1.21 -4.51
CA LEU A 59 -0.56 -0.93 -3.99
C LEU A 59 0.50 -0.96 -5.10
N LYS A 60 0.42 -1.93 -6.00
CA LYS A 60 1.29 -2.01 -7.17
C LYS A 60 1.14 -0.78 -8.06
N ARG A 61 -0.09 -0.33 -8.30
CA ARG A 61 -0.34 0.84 -9.14
C ARG A 61 0.22 2.12 -8.54
N VAL A 62 0.16 2.25 -7.22
CA VAL A 62 0.75 3.40 -6.50
C VAL A 62 2.26 3.39 -6.65
N ASP A 63 2.92 2.25 -6.42
CA ASP A 63 4.37 2.10 -6.60
C ASP A 63 4.83 2.43 -8.03
N GLU A 64 4.06 2.02 -9.06
CA GLU A 64 4.32 2.42 -10.45
C GLU A 64 4.24 3.94 -10.67
N ILE A 65 3.25 4.59 -10.06
CA ILE A 65 3.06 6.04 -10.16
C ILE A 65 4.18 6.76 -9.43
N ASP A 66 4.54 6.33 -8.23
CA ASP A 66 5.62 6.93 -7.44
C ASP A 66 6.95 6.86 -8.22
N LYS A 67 7.28 5.71 -8.79
CA LYS A 67 8.47 5.54 -9.65
C LYS A 67 8.44 6.46 -10.88
N ALA A 68 7.27 6.61 -11.52
CA ALA A 68 7.13 7.49 -12.67
C ALA A 68 7.30 8.96 -12.28
N VAL A 69 6.79 9.37 -11.12
CA VAL A 69 6.94 10.71 -10.58
C VAL A 69 8.40 10.99 -10.24
N GLU A 70 9.08 10.07 -9.55
CA GLU A 70 10.51 10.17 -9.23
C GLU A 70 11.39 10.28 -10.48
N ALA A 71 11.14 9.44 -11.49
CA ALA A 71 11.85 9.49 -12.76
C ALA A 71 11.64 10.82 -13.49
N ASN A 72 10.42 11.36 -13.47
CA ASN A 72 10.10 12.64 -14.09
C ASN A 72 10.74 13.82 -13.33
N GLN A 73 10.77 13.78 -12.00
CA GLN A 73 11.47 14.78 -11.19
C GLN A 73 12.98 14.76 -11.42
N ALA A 74 13.58 13.56 -11.51
CA ALA A 74 15.00 13.42 -11.84
C ALA A 74 15.32 13.96 -13.25
N ALA A 75 14.42 13.76 -14.22
CA ALA A 75 14.55 14.30 -15.57
C ALA A 75 14.30 15.81 -15.65
N ALA A 76 13.49 16.36 -14.75
CA ALA A 76 13.18 17.79 -14.67
C ALA A 76 14.34 18.64 -14.14
N ILE A 77 15.28 18.05 -13.39
CA ILE A 77 16.55 18.71 -13.01
C ILE A 77 17.45 18.71 -14.25
N SER A 78 17.46 19.82 -14.98
CA SER A 78 18.23 19.93 -16.22
C SER A 78 19.76 19.86 -15.95
N PRO A 79 20.59 19.44 -16.92
CA PRO A 79 22.05 19.53 -16.80
C PRO A 79 22.56 20.95 -16.44
N VAL A 80 21.79 21.98 -16.80
CA VAL A 80 22.07 23.39 -16.49
C VAL A 80 21.84 23.71 -15.01
N GLU A 81 20.86 23.07 -14.36
CA GLU A 81 20.63 23.19 -12.92
C GLU A 81 21.66 22.42 -12.09
N TRP A 82 22.13 21.27 -12.56
CA TRP A 82 23.26 20.57 -11.95
C TRP A 82 24.52 21.42 -11.94
N GLN A 83 24.81 22.11 -13.05
CA GLN A 83 25.93 23.05 -13.14
C GLN A 83 25.77 24.19 -12.12
N ARG A 84 24.57 24.78 -12.01
CA ARG A 84 24.26 25.83 -11.02
C ARG A 84 24.37 25.37 -9.58
N ILE A 85 23.90 24.17 -9.24
CA ILE A 85 24.00 23.61 -7.89
C ILE A 85 25.48 23.35 -7.54
N TRP A 86 26.26 22.85 -8.49
CA TRP A 86 27.69 22.61 -8.32
C TRP A 86 28.49 23.91 -8.13
N ASP A 87 28.17 24.96 -8.89
CA ASP A 87 28.79 26.27 -8.76
C ASP A 87 28.48 26.95 -7.40
N ILE A 88 27.30 26.71 -6.82
CA ILE A 88 26.91 27.25 -5.49
C ILE A 88 27.57 26.46 -4.35
N THR A 89 27.73 25.15 -4.50
CA THR A 89 28.25 24.27 -3.43
C THR A 89 29.78 24.15 -3.40
N SER A 90 30.46 24.72 -4.40
CA SER A 90 31.92 24.72 -4.54
C SER A 90 32.61 26.03 -4.10
N LEU A 91 31.87 26.96 -3.47
CA LEU A 91 32.38 28.18 -2.81
C LEU A 91 32.45 27.99 -1.29
#